data_AF-A0A950NQP5-F1
#
_entry.id   AF-A0A950NQP5-F1
#
_cell.length_a   1.000
_cell.length_b   1.000
_cell.length_c   1.000
_cell.angle_alpha   90.00
_cell.angle_beta   90.00
_cell.angle_gamma   90.00
#
_symmetry.space_group_name_H-M   'P 1'
#
loop_
_entity.id
_entity.type
_entity.pdbx_description
1 polymer ?
#
loop_
_entity_poly.entity_id
_entity_poly.type
_entity_poly.pdbx_seq_one_letter_code
_entity_poly.pdbx_strand_id
1 'polypeptide(L)' 'KALLGAPDHFAIAAVVALGYPVRQPKRLTRAEVRSFTTVDRVDGTPFPA' A
#
# COMPACT_ATOMS: atom_id res chain seq x y z
N LYS A 1 -8.90 14.05 12.61
CA LYS A 1 -9.19 15.16 11.68
C LYS A 1 -8.99 16.53 12.35
N ALA A 2 -9.63 16.78 13.51
CA ALA A 2 -9.45 18.01 14.29
C ALA A 2 -7.99 18.33 14.68
N LEU A 3 -7.19 17.34 15.10
CA LEU A 3 -5.77 17.54 15.44
C LEU A 3 -4.92 18.05 14.26
N LEU A 4 -5.34 17.79 13.03
CA LEU A 4 -4.67 18.25 11.81
C LEU A 4 -5.39 19.45 11.18
N GLY A 5 -6.45 19.97 11.83
CA GLY A 5 -7.28 21.05 11.30
C GLY A 5 -8.01 20.71 10.00
N ALA A 6 -8.21 19.43 9.69
CA ALA A 6 -8.80 19.05 8.41
C ALA A 6 -10.34 19.30 8.37
N PRO A 7 -10.88 19.90 7.29
CA PRO A 7 -12.32 20.15 7.11
C PRO A 7 -13.19 18.89 7.12
N ASP A 8 -14.50 19.06 7.29
CA ASP A 8 -15.42 17.94 7.46
C ASP A 8 -15.49 16.99 6.26
N HIS A 9 -15.37 17.53 5.05
CA HIS A 9 -15.41 16.75 3.80
C HIS A 9 -14.09 16.03 3.49
N PHE A 10 -13.03 16.23 4.30
CA PHE A 10 -11.78 15.48 4.14
C PHE A 10 -11.72 14.25 5.04
N ALA A 11 -10.93 13.27 4.61
CA ALA A 11 -10.60 12.06 5.36
C ALA A 11 -9.08 11.85 5.35
N ILE A 12 -8.57 11.22 6.42
CA ILE A 12 -7.16 10.82 6.47
C ILE A 12 -7.06 9.46 5.75
N ALA A 13 -6.30 9.41 4.66
CA ALA A 13 -6.11 8.18 3.89
C ALA A 13 -5.00 7.28 4.46
N ALA A 14 -3.90 7.87 4.92
CA ALA A 14 -2.76 7.17 5.49
C ALA A 14 -1.90 8.12 6.34
N VAL A 15 -1.02 7.53 7.17
CA VAL A 15 0.03 8.24 7.92
C VAL A 15 1.34 7.49 7.70
N VAL A 16 2.43 8.23 7.47
CA VAL A 16 3.77 7.67 7.31
C VAL A 16 4.67 8.24 8.40
N ALA A 17 5.29 7.36 9.19
CA ALA A 17 6.30 7.76 10.17
C ALA A 17 7.66 7.92 9.46
N LEU A 18 8.30 9.08 9.65
CA LEU A 18 9.62 9.39 9.11
C LEU A 18 10.64 9.50 10.25
N GLY A 19 11.87 9.05 9.99
CA GLY A 19 12.97 9.07 10.96
C GLY A 19 14.00 8.00 10.64
N TYR A 20 14.99 7.85 11.53
CA TYR A 20 15.98 6.80 11.42
C TYR A 20 15.44 5.47 11.98
N PRO A 21 15.61 4.34 11.26
CA PRO A 21 15.08 3.06 11.72
C PRO A 21 15.88 2.54 12.92
N VAL A 22 15.23 2.39 14.07
CA VAL A 22 15.83 1.73 15.26
C VAL A 22 15.87 0.21 15.08
N ARG A 23 14.90 -0.35 14.36
CA ARG A 23 14.84 -1.77 14.00
C ARG A 23 14.33 -1.92 12.58
N GLN A 24 15.05 -2.67 11.76
CA GLN A 24 14.65 -2.96 10.38
C GLN A 24 14.13 -4.39 10.26
N PRO A 25 12.83 -4.59 9.95
CA PRO A 25 12.30 -5.92 9.64
C PRO A 25 13.00 -6.50 8.40
N LYS A 26 13.49 -7.75 8.49
CA LYS A 26 14.22 -8.41 7.39
C LYS A 26 13.45 -9.52 6.68
N ARG A 27 12.35 -10.00 7.26
CA ARG A 27 11.56 -11.14 6.75
C ARG A 27 10.20 -10.67 6.23
N LEU A 28 10.22 -9.74 5.29
CA LEU A 28 9.01 -9.31 4.60
C LEU A 28 8.63 -10.37 3.57
N THR A 29 7.41 -10.88 3.64
CA THR A 29 6.86 -11.77 2.63
C THR A 29 6.04 -10.96 1.62
N ARG A 30 6.04 -11.40 0.37
CA ARG A 30 5.20 -10.84 -0.70
C ARG A 30 4.42 -11.99 -1.34
N ALA A 31 3.23 -11.67 -1.85
CA ALA A 31 2.49 -12.59 -2.70
C ALA A 31 3.17 -12.72 -4.07
N GLU A 32 2.94 -13.84 -4.76
CA GLU A 32 3.43 -14.04 -6.13
C GLU A 32 2.80 -13.02 -7.09
N VAL A 33 3.54 -12.53 -8.08
CA VAL A 33 3.06 -11.49 -9.02
C VAL A 33 1.76 -11.93 -9.72
N ARG A 34 1.70 -13.18 -10.17
CA ARG A 34 0.53 -13.77 -10.83
C ARG A 34 -0.74 -13.80 -9.97
N SER A 35 -0.63 -13.63 -8.66
CA SER A 35 -1.77 -13.68 -7.74
C SER A 35 -2.58 -12.38 -7.70
N PHE A 36 -2.02 -11.27 -8.19
CA PHE A 36 -2.68 -9.96 -8.13
C PHE A 36 -2.50 -9.13 -9.42
N THR A 37 -1.87 -9.69 -10.46
CA THR A 37 -1.58 -8.98 -11.71
C THR A 37 -2.25 -9.64 -12.90
N THR A 38 -2.85 -8.82 -13.76
CA THR A 38 -3.56 -9.20 -14.98
C THR A 38 -3.07 -8.36 -16.18
N VAL A 39 -3.19 -8.91 -17.39
CA VAL A 39 -2.79 -8.25 -18.64
C VAL A 39 -4.00 -7.58 -19.30
N ASP A 40 -3.80 -6.38 -19.84
CA ASP A 40 -4.78 -5.51 -20.53
C ASP A 40 -5.95 -4.98 -19.70
N ARG A 41 -6.53 -5.78 -18.81
CA ARG A 41 -7.69 -5.43 -17.97
C ARG A 41 -7.54 -5.97 -16.57
N VAL A 42 -8.18 -5.31 -15.61
CA VAL A 42 -8.11 -5.63 -14.16
C VAL A 42 -8.53 -7.08 -13.87
N ASP A 43 -9.46 -7.65 -14.64
CA ASP A 43 -9.95 -9.02 -14.59
C ASP A 43 -9.48 -9.88 -15.79
N GLY A 44 -8.46 -9.42 -16.50
CA GLY A 44 -7.89 -10.09 -17.67
C GLY A 44 -7.05 -11.32 -17.35
N THR A 45 -6.30 -11.81 -18.33
CA THR A 45 -5.45 -13.00 -18.15
C THR A 45 -4.40 -12.75 -17.06
N PRO A 46 -4.21 -13.68 -16.11
CA PRO A 46 -3.15 -13.57 -15.11
C PRO A 46 -1.78 -13.41 -15.76
N PHE A 47 -0.91 -12.62 -15.14
CA PHE A 47 0.47 -12.46 -15.59
C PHE A 47 1.20 -13.82 -15.62
N PRO A 48 1.89 -14.18 -16.72
CA PRO A 48 2.60 -15.46 -16.83
C PRO A 48 3.78 -15.55 -15.85
N ALA A 49 4.23 -16.79 -15.57
CA ALA A 49 5.34 -17.07 -14.66
C ALA A 49 6.71 -16.79 -15.28
#